data_AF-A0A091BXA8-F1
#
_entry.id   AF-A0A091BXA8-F1
#
_cell.length_a   1.000
_cell.length_b   1.000
_cell.length_c   1.000
_cell.angle_alpha   90.00
_cell.angle_beta   90.00
_cell.angle_gamma   90.00
#
_symmetry.space_group_name_H-M   'P 1'
#
loop_
_entity.id
_entity.type
_entity.pdbx_description
1 polymer ?
#
loop_
_entity_poly.entity_id
_entity_poly.type
_entity_poly.pdbx_seq_one_letter_code
_entity_poly.pdbx_strand_id
1 'polypeptide(L)'
;MQAIGHQMLEIHPTAKVKYVSSENFTNDFINSIQNNKMEEFRNEYRTMDLLLVDDVQFLVNKEGTQEEFFNTFEELYRNNKQIVLTSDRLPNEIPNLPKRLVSRFAWGFISRYHSSRFGNKDSYFT
;
A
#
# COMPACT_ATOMS: atom_id res chain seq x y z
N MET A 1 4.04 9.36 7.34
CA MET A 1 3.32 8.09 7.62
C MET A 1 3.24 7.70 9.09
N GLN A 2 4.29 7.89 9.90
CA GLN A 2 4.28 7.49 11.32
C GLN A 2 3.16 8.13 12.17
N ALA A 3 2.73 9.36 11.86
CA ALA A 3 1.68 10.04 12.61
C ALA A 3 0.31 9.34 12.53
N ILE A 4 -0.07 8.78 11.37
CA ILE A 4 -1.36 8.09 11.17
C ILE A 4 -1.36 6.77 11.96
N GLY A 5 -0.26 6.02 11.89
CA GLY A 5 -0.10 4.79 12.66
C GLY A 5 -0.13 5.01 14.17
N HIS A 6 0.59 6.03 14.66
CA HIS A 6 0.56 6.39 16.09
C HIS A 6 -0.83 6.82 16.55
N GLN A 7 -1.54 7.66 15.79
CA GLN A 7 -2.88 8.07 16.16
C GLN A 7 -3.86 6.89 16.22
N MET A 8 -3.73 5.92 15.31
CA MET A 8 -4.55 4.71 15.36
C MET A 8 -4.26 3.86 16.60
N LEU A 9 -2.99 3.74 17.00
CA LEU A 9 -2.59 3.02 18.20
C LEU A 9 -2.98 3.74 19.50
N GLU A 10 -3.07 5.07 19.48
CA GLU A 10 -3.60 5.85 20.62
C GLU A 10 -5.10 5.60 20.83
N ILE A 11 -5.87 5.43 19.75
CA ILE A 11 -7.33 5.19 19.81
C ILE A 11 -7.63 3.69 19.99
N HIS A 12 -6.87 2.82 19.33
CA HIS A 12 -6.99 1.36 19.36
C HIS A 12 -5.61 0.73 19.57
N PRO A 13 -5.18 0.54 20.84
CA PRO A 13 -3.84 0.01 21.16
C PRO A 13 -3.57 -1.40 20.64
N THR A 14 -4.62 -2.17 20.34
CA THR A 14 -4.54 -3.53 19.80
C THR A 14 -4.62 -3.58 18.27
N ALA A 15 -4.72 -2.44 17.60
CA ALA A 15 -4.82 -2.39 16.14
C ALA A 15 -3.53 -2.91 15.49
N LYS A 16 -3.69 -3.74 14.46
CA LYS A 16 -2.57 -4.25 13.66
C LYS A 16 -2.22 -3.23 12.58
N VAL A 17 -1.12 -2.51 12.79
CA VAL A 17 -0.61 -1.50 11.84
C VAL A 17 0.66 -2.02 11.19
N LYS A 18 0.71 -2.02 9.85
CA LYS A 18 1.92 -2.38 9.10
C LYS A 18 2.32 -1.28 8.13
N TYR A 19 3.59 -0.91 8.18
CA TYR A 19 4.25 -0.06 7.20
C TYR A 19 5.20 -0.89 6.35
N VAL A 20 5.11 -0.76 5.03
CA VAL A 20 5.94 -1.52 4.08
C VAL A 20 6.24 -0.67 2.85
N SER A 21 7.43 -0.80 2.25
CA SER A 21 7.65 -0.28 0.90
C SER A 21 7.11 -1.26 -0.13
N SER A 22 6.71 -0.78 -1.31
CA SER A 22 6.24 -1.66 -2.39
C SER A 22 7.31 -2.67 -2.86
N GLU A 23 8.60 -2.33 -2.72
CA GLU A 23 9.72 -3.24 -2.96
C GLU A 23 9.79 -4.36 -1.92
N ASN A 24 9.64 -4.05 -0.63
CA ASN A 24 9.60 -5.07 0.42
C ASN A 24 8.38 -5.98 0.25
N PHE A 25 7.20 -5.42 -0.07
CA PHE A 25 6.03 -6.22 -0.43
C PHE A 25 6.32 -7.17 -1.60
N THR A 26 7.02 -6.69 -2.63
CA THR A 26 7.47 -7.52 -3.77
C THR A 26 8.37 -8.66 -3.30
N ASN A 27 9.37 -8.35 -2.49
CA ASN A 27 10.35 -9.32 -2.01
C ASN A 27 9.69 -10.39 -1.15
N ASP A 28 8.82 -9.98 -0.22
CA ASP A 28 8.06 -10.89 0.63
C ASP A 28 7.17 -11.81 -0.21
N PHE A 29 6.51 -11.27 -1.24
CA PHE A 29 5.71 -12.05 -2.16
C PHE A 29 6.56 -13.10 -2.92
N ILE A 30 7.69 -12.69 -3.50
CA ILE A 30 8.60 -13.60 -4.22
C ILE A 30 9.11 -14.69 -3.27
N ASN A 31 9.55 -14.31 -2.07
CA ASN A 31 10.02 -15.24 -1.05
C ASN A 31 8.92 -16.21 -0.62
N SER A 32 7.67 -15.76 -0.52
CA SER A 32 6.54 -16.61 -0.18
C SER A 32 6.26 -17.67 -1.26
N ILE A 33 6.43 -17.32 -2.54
CA ILE A 33 6.30 -18.28 -3.65
C ILE A 33 7.44 -19.31 -3.57
N GLN A 34 8.68 -18.84 -3.47
CA GLN A 34 9.87 -19.70 -3.47
C GLN A 34 9.87 -20.69 -2.31
N ASN A 35 9.36 -20.28 -1.14
CA ASN A 35 9.34 -21.11 0.06
C ASN A 35 7.99 -21.82 0.29
N ASN A 36 7.04 -21.71 -0.63
CA ASN A 36 5.67 -22.24 -0.49
C ASN A 36 4.94 -21.73 0.78
N LYS A 37 5.13 -20.46 1.12
CA LYS A 37 4.61 -19.74 2.29
C LYS A 37 3.59 -18.65 1.94
N MET A 38 2.85 -18.84 0.84
CA MET A 38 1.86 -17.85 0.38
C MET A 38 0.78 -17.57 1.42
N GLU A 39 0.41 -18.56 2.23
CA GLU A 39 -0.57 -18.38 3.31
C GLU A 39 -0.04 -17.48 4.44
N GLU A 40 1.22 -17.67 4.85
CA GLU A 40 1.90 -16.81 5.83
C GLU A 40 1.92 -15.36 5.34
N PHE A 41 2.34 -15.14 4.09
CA PHE A 41 2.33 -13.83 3.45
C PHE A 41 0.94 -13.19 3.47
N ARG A 42 -0.10 -13.92 3.05
CA ARG A 42 -1.47 -13.40 3.04
C ARG A 42 -1.94 -13.03 4.44
N ASN A 43 -1.68 -13.85 5.45
CA ASN A 43 -2.06 -13.54 6.82
C ASN A 43 -1.33 -12.30 7.35
N GLU A 44 -0.06 -12.13 6.98
CA GLU A 44 0.75 -10.99 7.39
C GLU A 44 0.24 -9.65 6.82
N TYR A 45 -0.30 -9.65 5.60
CA TYR A 45 -0.79 -8.42 4.96
C TYR A 45 -2.30 -8.22 5.09
N ARG A 46 -3.12 -9.28 5.02
CA ARG A 46 -4.59 -9.19 4.95
C ARG A 46 -5.28 -9.16 6.32
N THR A 47 -4.55 -9.38 7.41
CA THR A 47 -5.11 -9.28 8.77
C THR A 47 -4.88 -7.91 9.42
N MET A 48 -4.29 -6.96 8.69
CA MET A 48 -3.98 -5.62 9.19
C MET A 48 -5.24 -4.77 9.33
N ASP A 49 -5.28 -3.94 10.37
CA ASP A 49 -6.30 -2.90 10.54
C ASP A 49 -5.94 -1.62 9.78
N LEU A 50 -4.63 -1.36 9.64
CA LEU A 50 -4.07 -0.30 8.80
C LEU A 50 -2.83 -0.80 8.07
N LEU A 51 -2.87 -0.75 6.74
CA LEU A 51 -1.73 -1.04 5.87
C LEU A 51 -1.24 0.26 5.21
N LEU A 52 -0.01 0.65 5.51
CA LEU A 52 0.68 1.76 4.87
C LEU A 52 1.71 1.23 3.87
N VAL A 53 1.60 1.64 2.60
CA VAL A 53 2.48 1.18 1.53
C VAL A 53 3.15 2.37 0.86
N ASP A 54 4.48 2.39 0.95
CA ASP A 54 5.30 3.44 0.34
C ASP A 54 5.71 3.14 -1.10
N ASP A 55 5.95 4.20 -1.84
CA ASP A 55 6.52 4.19 -3.18
C ASP A 55 5.86 3.20 -4.15
N VAL A 56 4.52 3.24 -4.28
CA VAL A 56 3.77 2.29 -5.12
C VAL A 56 4.19 2.31 -6.60
N GLN A 57 4.92 3.34 -7.05
CA GLN A 57 5.55 3.38 -8.38
C GLN A 57 6.51 2.21 -8.64
N PHE A 58 7.09 1.57 -7.63
CA PHE A 58 7.97 0.39 -7.82
C PHE A 58 7.23 -0.94 -8.02
N LEU A 59 5.88 -0.94 -7.98
CA LEU A 59 5.07 -2.09 -8.41
C LEU A 59 4.99 -2.22 -9.94
N VAL A 60 5.41 -1.19 -10.67
CA VAL A 60 5.37 -1.17 -12.14
C VAL A 60 6.19 -2.33 -12.73
N ASN A 61 5.67 -2.94 -13.79
CA ASN A 61 6.26 -4.07 -14.52
C ASN A 61 6.44 -5.37 -13.72
N LYS A 62 5.80 -5.51 -12.54
CA LYS A 62 5.79 -6.74 -11.73
C LYS A 62 4.39 -7.34 -11.69
N GLU A 63 3.91 -7.85 -12.83
CA GLU A 63 2.49 -8.25 -13.01
C GLU A 63 1.96 -9.16 -11.88
N GLY A 64 2.70 -10.20 -11.51
CA GLY A 64 2.29 -11.10 -10.43
C GLY A 64 2.18 -10.39 -9.07
N THR A 65 3.12 -9.50 -8.75
CA THR A 65 3.06 -8.69 -7.53
C THR A 65 1.92 -7.68 -7.58
N GLN A 66 1.65 -7.06 -8.73
CA GLN A 66 0.53 -6.14 -8.90
C GLN A 66 -0.82 -6.83 -8.67
N GLU A 67 -0.95 -8.07 -9.15
CA GLU A 67 -2.16 -8.86 -8.94
C GLU A 67 -2.34 -9.22 -7.47
N GLU A 68 -1.31 -9.73 -6.80
CA GLU A 68 -1.42 -10.08 -5.38
C GLU A 68 -1.60 -8.84 -4.49
N PHE A 69 -0.97 -7.72 -4.84
CA PHE A 69 -1.21 -6.43 -4.20
C PHE A 69 -2.67 -6.01 -4.33
N PHE A 70 -3.23 -6.09 -5.55
CA PHE A 70 -4.64 -5.77 -5.78
C PHE A 70 -5.58 -6.68 -4.98
N ASN A 71 -5.30 -7.99 -4.92
CA ASN A 71 -6.09 -8.93 -4.13
C ASN A 71 -6.04 -8.61 -2.63
N THR A 72 -4.85 -8.25 -2.12
CA THR A 72 -4.66 -7.83 -0.73
C THR A 72 -5.41 -6.53 -0.44
N PHE A 73 -5.34 -5.56 -1.35
CA PHE A 73 -6.08 -4.30 -1.25
C PHE A 73 -7.59 -4.55 -1.18
N GLU A 74 -8.13 -5.35 -2.09
CA GLU A 74 -9.57 -5.65 -2.13
C GLU A 74 -10.05 -6.35 -0.86
N GLU A 75 -9.26 -7.29 -0.31
CA GLU A 75 -9.59 -7.97 0.94
C GLU A 75 -9.69 -6.99 2.11
N LEU A 76 -8.66 -6.15 2.28
CA LEU A 76 -8.63 -5.14 3.34
C LEU A 76 -9.77 -4.12 3.16
N TYR A 77 -9.99 -3.65 1.94
CA TYR A 77 -11.05 -2.70 1.60
C TYR A 77 -12.45 -3.27 1.92
N ARG A 78 -12.74 -4.52 1.53
CA ARG A 78 -14.03 -5.17 1.81
C ARG A 78 -14.27 -5.37 3.31
N ASN A 79 -13.20 -5.57 4.07
CA ASN A 79 -13.23 -5.71 5.53
C ASN A 79 -13.20 -4.36 6.26
N ASN A 80 -13.40 -3.24 5.54
CA ASN A 80 -13.37 -1.87 6.07
C ASN A 80 -12.08 -1.55 6.83
N LYS A 81 -10.94 -2.10 6.38
CA LYS A 81 -9.62 -1.79 6.91
C LYS A 81 -9.06 -0.55 6.24
N GLN A 82 -8.23 0.19 6.96
CA GLN A 82 -7.63 1.40 6.42
C GLN A 82 -6.40 1.04 5.58
N ILE A 83 -6.26 1.67 4.42
CA ILE A 83 -5.14 1.46 3.52
C ILE A 83 -4.61 2.82 3.12
N VAL A 84 -3.35 3.11 3.45
CA VAL A 84 -2.68 4.35 3.09
C VAL A 84 -1.60 4.03 2.09
N LEU A 85 -1.60 4.74 0.98
CA LEU A 85 -0.60 4.59 -0.07
C LEU A 85 0.14 5.91 -0.26
N THR A 86 1.39 5.82 -0.68
CA THR A 86 2.15 6.98 -1.15
C THR A 86 2.81 6.71 -2.48
N SER A 87 2.94 7.77 -3.26
CA SER A 87 3.51 7.73 -4.60
C SER A 87 4.18 9.06 -4.93
N ASP A 88 5.36 8.97 -5.56
CA ASP A 88 6.06 10.11 -6.15
C ASP A 88 5.41 10.61 -7.45
N ARG A 89 4.62 9.74 -8.08
CA ARG A 89 3.96 10.00 -9.37
C ARG A 89 2.46 9.97 -9.21
N LEU A 90 1.75 10.77 -10.00
CA LEU A 90 0.29 10.69 -9.99
C LEU A 90 -0.16 9.32 -10.48
N PRO A 91 -1.26 8.74 -9.96
CA PRO A 91 -1.77 7.44 -10.40
C PRO A 91 -1.88 7.28 -11.92
N ASN A 92 -2.29 8.36 -12.61
CA ASN A 92 -2.44 8.40 -14.06
C ASN A 92 -1.10 8.49 -14.83
N GLU A 93 -0.01 8.82 -14.14
CA GLU A 93 1.35 8.97 -14.68
C GLU A 93 2.24 7.75 -14.37
N ILE A 94 1.73 6.78 -13.60
CA ILE A 94 2.43 5.53 -13.32
C ILE A 94 2.25 4.59 -14.52
N PRO A 95 3.28 4.36 -15.35
CA PRO A 95 3.15 3.54 -16.54
C PRO A 95 2.85 2.09 -16.17
N ASN A 96 2.03 1.40 -16.97
CA ASN A 96 1.69 -0.01 -16.79
C ASN A 96 1.08 -0.37 -15.42
N LEU A 97 0.54 0.62 -14.69
CA LEU A 97 -0.29 0.35 -13.53
C LEU A 97 -1.71 -0.02 -14.03
N PRO A 98 -2.30 -1.14 -13.56
CA PRO A 98 -3.64 -1.54 -13.94
C PRO A 98 -4.65 -0.43 -13.67
N LYS A 99 -5.52 -0.11 -14.65
CA LYS A 99 -6.57 0.92 -14.51
C LYS A 99 -7.44 0.72 -13.27
N ARG A 100 -7.64 -0.53 -12.83
CA ARG A 100 -8.36 -0.86 -11.59
C ARG A 100 -7.68 -0.31 -10.33
N LEU A 101 -6.35 -0.38 -10.24
CA LEU A 101 -5.58 0.20 -9.13
C LEU A 101 -5.61 1.73 -9.20
N VAL A 102 -5.47 2.30 -10.41
CA VAL A 102 -5.62 3.75 -10.64
C VAL A 102 -6.98 4.25 -10.17
N SER A 103 -8.07 3.56 -10.51
CA SER A 103 -9.41 3.90 -10.04
C SER A 103 -9.52 3.82 -8.53
N ARG A 104 -8.96 2.80 -7.88
CA ARG A 104 -8.96 2.71 -6.41
C ARG A 104 -8.19 3.86 -5.75
N PHE A 105 -7.06 4.26 -6.34
CA PHE A 105 -6.29 5.42 -5.86
C PHE A 105 -7.07 6.74 -6.04
N ALA A 106 -7.88 6.83 -7.10
CA ALA A 106 -8.72 7.99 -7.35
C ALA A 106 -9.97 8.08 -6.45
N TRP A 107 -10.42 6.96 -5.90
CA TRP A 107 -11.57 6.90 -4.99
C TRP A 107 -11.19 7.12 -3.52
N GLY A 108 -9.91 6.90 -3.17
CA GLY A 108 -9.35 7.33 -1.89
C GLY A 108 -9.17 8.84 -1.82
N PHE A 109 -9.08 9.39 -0.61
CA PHE A 109 -8.87 10.83 -0.44
C PHE A 109 -7.46 11.18 -0.92
N ILE A 110 -7.34 11.86 -2.08
CA ILE A 110 -6.05 12.32 -2.58
C ILE A 110 -5.67 13.60 -1.85
N SER A 111 -4.74 13.51 -0.90
CA SER A 111 -4.12 14.67 -0.28
C SER A 111 -2.74 14.91 -0.90
N ARG A 112 -2.65 15.92 -1.76
CA ARG A 112 -1.37 16.36 -2.34
C ARG A 112 -0.63 17.20 -1.32
N TYR A 113 0.42 16.66 -0.71
CA TYR A 113 1.29 17.46 0.15
C TYR A 113 2.35 18.14 -0.72
N HIS A 114 2.24 19.47 -0.87
CA HIS A 114 3.28 20.24 -1.57
C HIS A 114 4.33 20.67 -0.53
N SER A 115 5.40 19.89 -0.37
CA SER A 115 6.55 20.33 0.40
C SER A 115 7.36 21.35 -0.42
N SER A 116 7.11 22.64 -0.17
CA SER A 116 7.93 23.73 -0.71
C SER A 116 9.22 23.85 0.10
N ARG A 117 10.17 22.94 -0.12
CA ARG A 117 11.64 23.11 -0.05
C ARG A 117 12.29 21.73 0.04
N PHE A 118 13.14 21.43 -0.94
CA PHE A 118 13.89 20.19 -1.16
C PHE A 118 13.03 19.00 -1.61
N GLY A 119 13.43 18.43 -2.75
CA GLY A 119 12.66 17.47 -3.53
C GLY A 119 12.32 16.20 -2.75
N ASN A 120 11.03 16.00 -2.54
CA ASN A 120 10.28 14.79 -2.85
C ASN A 120 8.79 15.16 -2.85
N LYS A 121 8.04 14.60 -3.81
CA LYS A 121 6.63 14.96 -4.08
C LYS A 121 5.73 13.88 -3.53
N ASP A 122 5.60 13.81 -2.21
CA ASP A 122 4.79 12.77 -1.56
C ASP A 122 3.30 13.09 -1.74
N SER A 123 2.58 12.21 -2.45
CA SER A 123 1.11 12.23 -2.51
C SER A 123 0.55 11.18 -1.55
N TYR A 124 -0.35 11.57 -0.64
CA TYR A 124 -0.97 10.68 0.34
C TYR A 124 -2.38 10.25 -0.11
N PHE A 125 -2.70 8.97 0.07
CA PHE A 125 -4.06 8.43 -0.12
C PHE A 125 -4.60 7.94 1.22
N THR A 126 -5.79 8.38 1.65
CA THR A 126 -6.50 7.83 2.84
C THR A 126 -7.76 7.10 2.46
#